data_AF-H6QCK2-F1
#
_entry.id   AF-H6QCK2-F1
#
_cell.length_a   1.000
_cell.length_b   1.000
_cell.length_c   1.000
_cell.angle_alpha   90.00
_cell.angle_beta   90.00
_cell.angle_gamma   90.00
#
_symmetry.space_group_name_H-M   'P 1'
#
loop_
_entity.id
_entity.type
_entity.pdbx_description
1 polymer ?
#
loop_
_entity_poly.entity_id
_entity_poly.type
_entity_poly.pdbx_seq_one_letter_code
_entity_poly.pdbx_strand_id
1 'polypeptide(L)'
;MELVDLISMLLSKGVEHVLSELPQLVRDKKIEKDDLVLILNYALLERLKSLDDGIKSLEKELGKRFESLEREISALRSDVKEMHKEIKEMRRELSERIENMHKDLRERLDLISNQLRVLNANIASTYELTSKVVAMLMAKGTPLPS
;
A
#
# COMPACT_ATOMS: atom_id res chain seq x y z
N MET A 1 63.56 25.07 13.49
CA MET A 1 63.30 23.71 12.99
C MET A 1 63.29 23.82 11.49
N GLU A 2 63.92 22.91 10.75
CA GLU A 2 63.96 23.06 9.29
C GLU A 2 62.62 22.64 8.67
N LEU A 3 62.28 23.22 7.51
CA LEU A 3 61.07 22.87 6.76
C LEU A 3 60.97 21.35 6.51
N VAL A 4 62.12 20.69 6.32
CA VAL A 4 62.22 19.24 6.11
C VAL A 4 61.71 18.42 7.31
N ASP A 5 62.02 18.86 8.53
CA ASP A 5 61.54 18.19 9.76
C ASP A 5 60.02 18.30 9.88
N LEU A 6 59.50 19.46 9.49
CA LEU A 6 58.08 19.80 9.55
C LEU A 6 57.26 19.02 8.52
N ILE A 7 57.80 18.89 7.30
CA ILE A 7 57.23 18.03 6.25
C ILE A 7 57.29 16.56 6.68
N SER A 8 58.40 16.12 7.28
CA SER A 8 58.52 14.74 7.78
C SER A 8 57.49 14.45 8.87
N MET A 9 57.22 15.42 9.74
CA MET A 9 56.20 15.33 10.78
C MET A 9 54.77 15.34 10.21
N LEU A 10 54.50 16.15 9.17
CA LEU A 10 53.24 16.13 8.42
C LEU A 10 52.97 14.77 7.79
N LEU A 11 53.98 14.18 7.14
CA LEU A 11 53.86 12.89 6.44
C LEU A 11 53.73 11.70 7.41
N SER A 12 54.42 11.76 8.56
CA SER A 12 54.46 10.64 9.52
C SER A 12 53.33 10.67 10.55
N LYS A 13 52.96 11.85 11.04
CA LYS A 13 51.99 12.03 12.14
C LYS A 13 50.68 12.69 11.71
N GLY A 14 50.61 13.18 10.47
CA GLY A 14 49.40 13.75 9.89
C GLY A 14 49.17 15.23 10.22
N VAL A 15 48.26 15.83 9.45
CA VAL A 15 47.93 17.26 9.51
C VAL A 15 47.43 17.69 10.89
N GLU A 16 46.54 16.91 11.51
CA GLU A 16 45.95 17.28 12.81
C GLU A 16 46.99 17.36 13.93
N HIS A 17 47.96 16.45 13.93
CA HIS A 17 49.05 16.48 14.90
C HIS A 17 49.92 17.73 14.72
N VAL A 18 50.30 18.06 13.49
CA VAL A 18 51.12 19.24 13.21
C VAL A 18 50.36 20.54 13.53
N LEU A 19 49.06 20.61 13.23
CA LEU A 19 48.23 21.74 13.63
C LEU A 19 48.11 21.91 15.15
N SER A 20 48.14 20.82 15.90
CA SER A 20 48.08 20.86 17.38
C SER A 20 49.36 21.42 18.02
N GLU A 21 50.52 21.17 17.41
CA GLU A 21 51.83 21.65 17.90
C GLU A 21 52.21 23.04 17.33
N LEU A 22 51.59 23.44 16.22
CA LEU A 22 51.85 24.70 15.51
C LEU A 22 51.85 25.95 16.41
N PRO A 23 50.87 26.16 17.32
CA PRO A 23 50.84 27.37 18.16
C PRO A 23 52.06 27.52 19.07
N GLN A 24 52.59 26.40 19.57
CA GLN A 24 53.77 26.39 20.43
C GLN A 24 55.04 26.65 19.62
N LEU A 25 55.14 26.05 18.42
CA LEU A 25 56.28 26.26 17.52
C LEU A 25 56.36 27.71 16.99
N VAL A 26 55.21 28.35 16.78
CA VAL A 26 55.13 29.78 16.43
C VAL A 26 55.54 30.67 17.60
N ARG A 27 55.07 30.36 18.82
CA ARG A 27 55.43 31.11 20.04
C ARG A 27 56.93 31.08 20.31
N ASP A 28 57.54 29.91 20.08
CA ASP A 28 58.98 29.70 20.24
C ASP A 28 59.81 30.28 19.08
N LYS A 29 59.18 30.92 18.07
CA LYS A 29 59.80 31.42 16.83
C LYS A 29 60.62 30.35 16.09
N LYS A 30 60.19 29.08 16.16
CA LYS A 30 60.89 27.94 15.56
C LYS A 30 60.55 27.71 14.07
N ILE A 31 59.59 28.46 13.55
CA ILE A 31 59.01 28.36 12.20
C ILE A 31 58.97 29.76 11.57
N GLU A 32 59.36 29.86 10.30
CA GLU A 32 59.26 31.09 9.53
C GLU A 32 57.85 31.34 9.01
N LYS A 33 57.53 32.60 8.69
CA LYS A 33 56.20 32.98 8.22
C LYS A 33 55.81 32.26 6.93
N ASP A 34 56.74 32.09 6.00
CA ASP A 34 56.47 31.46 4.70
C ASP A 34 56.21 29.95 4.85
N ASP A 35 56.95 29.29 5.73
CA ASP A 35 56.73 27.89 6.10
C ASP A 35 55.36 27.70 6.76
N LEU A 36 54.97 28.62 7.66
CA LEU A 36 53.65 28.61 8.29
C LEU A 36 52.52 28.64 7.26
N VAL A 37 52.64 29.53 6.26
CA VAL A 37 51.66 29.65 5.19
C VAL A 37 51.58 28.36 4.39
N LEU A 38 52.71 27.73 4.08
CA LEU A 38 52.74 26.48 3.33
C LEU A 38 52.07 25.33 4.10
N ILE A 39 52.30 25.23 5.41
CA ILE A 39 51.68 24.22 6.27
C ILE A 39 50.17 24.42 6.37
N LEU A 40 49.73 25.67 6.58
CA LEU A 40 48.30 25.99 6.67
C LEU A 40 47.59 25.72 5.34
N ASN A 41 48.22 26.04 4.20
CA ASN A 41 47.67 25.74 2.88
C ASN A 41 47.57 24.23 2.64
N TYR A 42 48.60 23.46 2.99
CA TYR A 42 48.56 22.00 2.90
C TYR A 42 47.45 21.41 3.77
N ALA A 43 47.31 21.91 5.01
CA ALA A 43 46.27 21.48 5.93
C ALA A 43 44.86 21.77 5.40
N LEU A 44 44.66 22.94 4.80
CA LEU A 44 43.40 23.30 4.15
C LEU A 44 43.09 22.40 2.96
N LEU A 45 44.08 22.10 2.11
CA LEU A 45 43.93 21.19 0.97
C LEU A 45 43.52 19.78 1.42
N GLU A 46 44.15 19.26 2.49
CA GLU A 46 43.80 17.94 3.01
C GLU A 46 42.37 17.91 3.58
N ARG A 47 41.96 18.97 4.31
CA ARG A 47 40.57 19.10 4.77
C ARG A 47 39.57 19.19 3.62
N LEU A 48 39.89 19.96 2.57
CA LEU A 48 39.04 20.07 1.38
C LEU A 48 38.89 18.73 0.67
N LYS A 49 39.98 17.96 0.55
CA LYS A 49 39.95 16.62 -0.02
C LYS A 49 39.11 15.66 0.81
N SER A 50 39.26 15.68 2.14
CA SER A 50 38.43 14.87 3.03
C SER A 50 36.95 15.25 2.95
N LEU A 51 36.62 16.53 2.78
CA LEU A 51 35.24 16.98 2.57
C LEU A 51 34.70 16.51 1.22
N ASP A 52 35.48 16.61 0.15
CA ASP A 52 35.12 16.12 -1.19
C ASP A 52 34.85 14.60 -1.18
N ASP A 53 35.70 13.82 -0.52
CA ASP A 53 35.50 12.38 -0.34
C ASP A 53 34.23 12.08 0.47
N GLY A 54 33.97 12.86 1.53
CA GLY A 54 32.76 12.78 2.33
C GLY A 54 31.49 13.07 1.53
N ILE A 55 31.52 14.13 0.70
CA ILE A 55 30.43 14.50 -0.20
C ILE A 55 30.16 13.38 -1.21
N LYS A 56 31.19 12.86 -1.88
CA LYS A 56 31.06 11.74 -2.83
C LYS A 56 30.48 10.48 -2.19
N SER A 57 30.86 10.20 -0.94
CA SER A 57 30.30 9.07 -0.19
C SER A 57 28.81 9.29 0.09
N LEU A 58 28.42 10.47 0.52
CA LEU A 58 27.02 10.83 0.78
C LEU A 58 26.18 10.79 -0.50
N GLU A 59 26.67 11.33 -1.60
CA GLU A 59 26.01 11.28 -2.91
C GLU A 59 25.76 9.83 -3.34
N LYS A 60 26.75 8.95 -3.15
CA LYS A 60 26.62 7.53 -3.48
C LYS A 60 25.61 6.81 -2.59
N GLU A 61 25.58 7.11 -1.28
CA GLU A 61 24.59 6.52 -0.37
C GLU A 61 23.17 7.00 -0.71
N LEU A 62 23.01 8.31 -0.92
CA LEU A 62 21.73 8.90 -1.30
C LEU A 62 21.23 8.34 -2.63
N GLY A 63 22.10 8.22 -3.64
CA GLY A 63 21.75 7.61 -4.93
C GLY A 63 21.19 6.20 -4.77
N LYS A 64 21.86 5.35 -3.97
CA LYS A 64 21.37 3.99 -3.67
C LYS A 64 20.02 4.00 -2.96
N ARG A 65 19.83 4.90 -1.99
CA ARG A 65 18.54 5.02 -1.27
C ARG A 65 17.42 5.47 -2.21
N PHE A 66 17.70 6.43 -3.10
CA PHE A 66 16.74 6.87 -4.11
C PHE A 66 16.35 5.73 -5.05
N GLU A 67 17.31 5.00 -5.60
CA GLU A 67 17.01 3.83 -6.46
C GLU A 67 16.17 2.77 -5.73
N SER A 68 16.45 2.52 -4.44
CA SER A 68 15.65 1.58 -3.64
C SER A 68 14.21 2.07 -3.48
N LEU A 69 14.02 3.33 -3.11
CA LEU A 69 12.70 3.94 -2.95
C LEU A 69 11.92 3.96 -4.27
N GLU A 70 12.58 4.23 -5.40
CA GLU A 70 11.94 4.17 -6.72
C GLU A 70 11.42 2.77 -7.04
N ARG A 71 12.19 1.72 -6.72
CA ARG A 71 11.76 0.32 -6.90
C ARG A 71 10.58 -0.02 -5.99
N GLU A 72 10.64 0.36 -4.72
CA GLU A 72 9.54 0.13 -3.76
C GLU A 72 8.25 0.85 -4.19
N ILE A 73 8.35 2.11 -4.62
CA ILE A 73 7.20 2.88 -5.12
C ILE A 73 6.62 2.23 -6.38
N SER A 74 7.47 1.73 -7.28
CA SER A 74 7.04 1.02 -8.49
C SER A 74 6.29 -0.27 -8.15
N ALA A 75 6.81 -1.06 -7.22
CA ALA A 75 6.16 -2.28 -6.74
C ALA A 75 4.78 -1.97 -6.12
N LEU A 76 4.73 -1.01 -5.19
CA LEU A 76 3.47 -0.59 -4.55
C LEU A 76 2.43 -0.10 -5.56
N ARG A 77 2.86 0.62 -6.61
CA ARG A 77 1.94 1.04 -7.69
C ARG A 77 1.38 -0.15 -8.47
N SER A 78 2.19 -1.19 -8.68
CA SER A 78 1.73 -2.43 -9.31
C SER A 78 0.68 -3.13 -8.45
N ASP A 79 0.97 -3.29 -7.15
CA ASP A 79 0.09 -3.96 -6.20
C ASP A 79 -1.26 -3.24 -6.10
N VAL A 80 -1.25 -1.91 -5.98
CA VAL A 80 -2.49 -1.10 -5.94
C VAL A 80 -3.31 -1.26 -7.22
N LYS A 81 -2.66 -1.37 -8.38
CA LYS A 81 -3.34 -1.58 -9.67
C LYS A 81 -4.00 -2.96 -9.74
N GLU A 82 -3.34 -3.99 -9.22
CA GLU A 82 -3.89 -5.34 -9.14
C GLU A 82 -5.08 -5.41 -8.18
N MET A 83 -4.93 -4.86 -6.97
CA MET A 83 -6.04 -4.75 -6.00
C MET A 83 -7.26 -4.04 -6.61
N HIS A 84 -7.05 -2.96 -7.37
CA HIS A 84 -8.15 -2.26 -8.02
C HIS A 84 -8.87 -3.13 -9.05
N LYS A 85 -8.13 -3.98 -9.79
CA LYS A 85 -8.70 -4.92 -10.75
C LYS A 85 -9.52 -5.99 -10.02
N GLU A 86 -8.99 -6.58 -8.96
CA GLU A 86 -9.69 -7.59 -8.15
C GLU A 86 -10.98 -7.04 -7.54
N ILE A 87 -10.94 -5.83 -6.97
CA ILE A 87 -12.13 -5.17 -6.42
C ILE A 87 -13.21 -4.98 -7.49
N LYS A 88 -12.80 -4.58 -8.71
CA LYS A 88 -13.73 -4.40 -9.84
C LYS A 88 -14.36 -5.72 -10.25
N GLU A 89 -13.59 -6.80 -10.27
CA GLU A 89 -14.05 -8.15 -10.60
C GLU A 89 -15.01 -8.69 -9.54
N MET A 90 -14.65 -8.62 -8.26
CA MET A 90 -15.53 -8.98 -7.14
C MET A 90 -16.85 -8.22 -7.18
N ARG A 91 -16.81 -6.91 -7.47
CA ARG A 91 -18.03 -6.09 -7.59
C ARG A 91 -18.91 -6.57 -8.75
N ARG A 92 -18.32 -6.94 -9.88
CA ARG A 92 -19.04 -7.48 -11.04
C ARG A 92 -19.72 -8.81 -10.69
N GLU A 93 -18.97 -9.74 -10.12
CA GLU A 93 -19.48 -11.06 -9.72
C GLU A 93 -20.60 -10.96 -8.69
N LEU A 94 -20.44 -10.09 -7.69
CA LEU A 94 -21.47 -9.85 -6.69
C LEU A 94 -22.76 -9.29 -7.32
N SER A 95 -22.62 -8.35 -8.26
CA SER A 95 -23.77 -7.75 -8.96
C SER A 95 -24.50 -8.80 -9.79
N GLU A 96 -23.78 -9.64 -10.53
CA GLU A 96 -24.33 -10.74 -11.32
C GLU A 96 -25.04 -11.79 -10.43
N ARG A 97 -24.45 -12.12 -9.28
CA ARG A 97 -25.06 -13.05 -8.32
C ARG A 97 -26.36 -12.49 -7.73
N ILE A 98 -26.39 -11.20 -7.39
CA ILE A 98 -27.59 -10.52 -6.88
C ILE A 98 -28.69 -10.52 -7.95
N GLU A 99 -28.36 -10.20 -9.20
CA GLU A 99 -29.33 -10.20 -10.30
C GLU A 99 -29.92 -11.60 -10.54
N ASN A 100 -29.08 -12.63 -10.55
CA ASN A 100 -29.51 -14.02 -10.67
C ASN A 100 -30.42 -14.46 -9.52
N MET A 101 -30.09 -14.06 -8.27
CA MET A 101 -30.95 -14.33 -7.12
C MET A 101 -32.31 -13.63 -7.23
N HIS A 102 -32.33 -12.37 -7.68
CA HIS A 102 -33.58 -11.65 -7.91
C HIS A 102 -34.46 -12.32 -8.97
N LYS A 103 -33.84 -12.84 -10.04
CA LYS A 103 -34.53 -13.59 -11.08
C LYS A 103 -35.14 -14.89 -10.55
N ASP A 104 -34.36 -15.72 -9.85
CA ASP A 104 -34.86 -16.97 -9.25
C ASP A 104 -36.00 -16.72 -8.26
N LEU A 105 -35.86 -15.70 -7.41
CA LEU A 105 -36.92 -15.31 -6.47
C LEU A 105 -38.21 -14.88 -7.20
N ARG A 106 -38.09 -14.12 -8.29
CA ARG A 106 -39.25 -13.71 -9.09
C ARG A 106 -39.94 -14.92 -9.71
N GLU A 107 -39.18 -15.83 -10.33
CA GLU A 107 -39.73 -17.05 -10.93
C GLU A 107 -40.45 -17.92 -9.89
N ARG A 108 -39.88 -18.08 -8.69
CA ARG A 108 -40.53 -18.79 -7.58
C ARG A 108 -41.83 -18.11 -7.13
N LEU A 109 -41.84 -16.79 -7.01
CA LEU A 109 -43.04 -16.04 -6.63
C LEU A 109 -44.15 -16.17 -7.69
N ASP A 110 -43.80 -16.16 -8.97
CA ASP A 110 -44.76 -16.36 -10.07
C ASP A 110 -45.35 -17.78 -10.04
N LEU A 111 -44.53 -18.80 -9.76
CA LEU A 111 -45.00 -20.18 -9.59
C LEU A 111 -45.97 -20.30 -8.41
N ILE A 112 -45.61 -19.76 -7.24
CA ILE A 112 -46.47 -19.79 -6.05
C ILE A 112 -47.79 -19.06 -6.33
N SER A 113 -47.73 -17.88 -6.96
CA SER A 113 -48.92 -17.10 -7.31
C SER A 113 -49.85 -17.87 -8.25
N ASN A 114 -49.29 -18.56 -9.24
CA ASN A 114 -50.07 -19.42 -10.14
C ASN A 114 -50.68 -20.62 -9.42
N GLN A 115 -49.94 -21.28 -8.53
CA GLN A 115 -50.45 -22.39 -7.72
C GLN A 115 -51.60 -21.96 -6.81
N LEU A 116 -51.48 -20.80 -6.15
CA LEU A 116 -52.54 -20.24 -5.32
C LEU A 116 -53.79 -19.90 -6.15
N ARG A 117 -53.62 -19.34 -7.36
CA ARG A 117 -54.73 -19.06 -8.28
C ARG A 117 -55.49 -20.34 -8.65
N VAL A 118 -54.78 -21.40 -9.01
CA VAL A 118 -55.38 -22.70 -9.34
C VAL A 118 -56.09 -23.31 -8.13
N LEU A 119 -55.45 -23.27 -6.95
CA LEU A 119 -56.04 -23.77 -5.72
C LEU A 119 -57.34 -23.05 -5.39
N ASN A 120 -57.36 -21.72 -5.47
CA ASN A 120 -58.56 -20.92 -5.22
C ASN A 120 -59.70 -21.26 -6.20
N ALA A 121 -59.38 -21.49 -7.48
CA ALA A 121 -60.38 -21.91 -8.47
C ALA A 121 -60.96 -23.30 -8.15
N ASN A 122 -60.10 -24.25 -7.75
CA ASN A 122 -60.52 -25.59 -7.35
C ASN A 122 -61.39 -25.58 -6.09
N ILE A 123 -61.03 -24.76 -5.10
CA ILE A 123 -61.82 -24.54 -3.88
C ILE A 123 -63.20 -24.00 -4.26
N ALA A 124 -63.27 -22.95 -5.09
CA ALA A 124 -64.54 -22.38 -5.54
C ALA A 124 -65.44 -23.42 -6.25
N SER A 125 -64.86 -24.21 -7.16
CA SER A 125 -65.60 -25.29 -7.84
C SER A 125 -66.11 -26.36 -6.87
N THR A 126 -65.29 -26.73 -5.88
CA THR A 126 -65.68 -27.69 -4.83
C THR A 126 -66.83 -27.17 -3.98
N TYR A 127 -66.79 -25.90 -3.59
CA TYR A 127 -67.91 -25.25 -2.89
C TYR A 127 -69.19 -25.24 -3.72
N GLU A 128 -69.09 -24.94 -5.02
CA GLU A 128 -70.25 -24.94 -5.93
C GLU A 128 -70.87 -26.34 -6.05
N LEU A 129 -70.04 -27.38 -6.26
CA LEU A 129 -70.49 -28.77 -6.33
C LEU A 129 -71.14 -29.22 -5.02
N THR A 130 -70.51 -28.92 -3.89
CA THR A 130 -71.05 -29.26 -2.56
C THR A 130 -72.39 -28.58 -2.32
N SER A 131 -72.52 -27.30 -2.69
CA SER A 131 -73.77 -26.55 -2.59
C SER A 131 -74.89 -27.18 -3.45
N LYS A 132 -74.57 -27.57 -4.69
CA LYS A 132 -75.50 -28.28 -5.58
C LYS A 132 -75.94 -29.63 -5.00
N VAL A 133 -75.02 -30.40 -4.45
CA VAL A 133 -75.31 -31.71 -3.82
C VAL A 133 -76.22 -31.53 -2.60
N VAL A 134 -75.92 -30.58 -1.71
CA VAL A 134 -76.75 -30.27 -0.55
C VAL A 134 -78.16 -29.85 -0.98
N ALA A 135 -78.29 -28.98 -1.98
CA ALA A 135 -79.59 -28.58 -2.51
C ALA A 135 -80.40 -29.77 -3.07
N MET A 136 -79.76 -30.69 -3.79
CA MET A 136 -80.41 -31.91 -4.29
C MET A 136 -80.86 -32.85 -3.16
N LEU A 137 -80.05 -33.01 -2.10
CA LEU A 137 -80.41 -33.83 -0.94
C LEU A 137 -81.61 -33.24 -0.19
N MET A 138 -81.66 -31.91 -0.02
CA MET A 138 -82.82 -31.23 0.56
C MET A 138 -84.09 -31.42 -0.29
N ALA A 139 -83.98 -31.27 -1.62
CA ALA A 139 -85.10 -31.44 -2.53
C ALA A 139 -85.66 -32.88 -2.56
N LYS A 140 -84.83 -33.89 -2.28
CA LYS A 140 -85.24 -35.31 -2.22
C LYS A 140 -85.79 -35.74 -0.85
N GLY A 141 -85.88 -34.84 0.13
CA GLY A 141 -86.49 -35.12 1.45
C GLY A 141 -85.66 -35.99 2.39
N THR A 142 -84.36 -36.19 2.11
CA THR A 142 -83.43 -36.89 3.01
C THR A 142 -82.89 -35.92 4.08
N PRO A 143 -82.97 -36.22 5.39
CA PRO A 143 -82.41 -35.35 6.43
C PRO A 143 -80.89 -35.27 6.29
N LEU A 144 -80.32 -34.07 6.49
CA LEU A 144 -78.87 -33.91 6.58
C LEU A 144 -78.33 -34.65 7.82
N PRO A 145 -77.21 -35.39 7.70
CA PRO A 145 -76.57 -35.98 8.87
C PRO A 145 -76.06 -34.86 9.79
N SER A 146 -76.43 -34.96 11.07
CA SER A 146 -76.02 -34.08 12.17
C SER A 146 -74.53 -34.18 12.49
#